data_AF-A0A1G8E558-F1
#
_entry.id   AF-A0A1G8E558-F1
#
_cell.length_a   1.000
_cell.length_b   1.000
_cell.length_c   1.000
_cell.angle_alpha   90.00
_cell.angle_beta   90.00
_cell.angle_gamma   90.00
#
_symmetry.space_group_name_H-M   'P 1'
#
loop_
_entity.id
_entity.type
_entity.pdbx_description
1 polymer ?
#
loop_
_entity_poly.entity_id
_entity_poly.type
_entity_poly.pdbx_seq_one_letter_code
_entity_poly.pdbx_strand_id
1 'polypeptide(L)'
;MNEQHPPHFSRETFDRMISEKLRLIRTEARLTQEQMADIIGLSKKTLVQVEKERKTLGFTAASLVGILFRNSEIVQAMFGESVVEIIELVAFQGIEQEPSDAKLEWIQRAKTKARYKTMGKRVWWKDEKVGETYLLQSHILTGHLRIIDRADVLHYYSMNLDEAKTKFYELESTTSKE
;
A
#
# COMPACT_ATOMS: atom_id res chain seq x y z
N MET A 1 -26.98 12.43 10.71
CA MET A 1 -25.58 12.90 10.63
C MET A 1 -24.92 12.10 9.51
N ASN A 2 -24.66 12.73 8.37
CA ASN A 2 -23.94 12.05 7.28
C ASN A 2 -22.48 11.98 7.69
N GLU A 3 -22.07 10.84 8.24
CA GLU A 3 -20.67 10.50 8.41
C GLU A 3 -20.04 10.45 7.02
N GLN A 4 -19.36 11.53 6.64
CA GLN A 4 -18.50 11.56 5.48
C GLN A 4 -17.35 10.59 5.77
N HIS A 5 -17.51 9.32 5.37
CA HIS A 5 -16.42 8.37 5.31
C HIS A 5 -15.32 8.99 4.42
N PRO A 6 -14.05 8.99 4.86
CA PRO A 6 -12.95 9.46 4.03
C PRO A 6 -12.95 8.69 2.70
N PRO A 7 -12.50 9.28 1.58
CA PRO A 7 -12.46 8.60 0.29
C PRO A 7 -11.69 7.28 0.45
N HIS A 8 -12.41 6.16 0.40
CA HIS A 8 -11.81 4.88 0.70
C HIS A 8 -11.03 4.44 -0.52
N PHE A 9 -9.70 4.47 -0.42
CA PHE A 9 -8.84 3.84 -1.41
C PHE A 9 -9.18 2.34 -1.47
N SER A 10 -9.53 1.85 -2.66
CA SER A 10 -10.08 0.50 -2.88
C SER A 10 -9.26 -0.32 -3.88
N ARG A 11 -9.60 -1.61 -4.05
CA ARG A 11 -8.99 -2.49 -5.07
C ARG A 11 -9.19 -1.96 -6.48
N GLU A 12 -10.37 -1.44 -6.78
CA GLU A 12 -10.73 -0.86 -8.08
C GLU A 12 -9.93 0.43 -8.33
N THR A 13 -9.73 1.24 -7.29
CA THR A 13 -8.93 2.46 -7.37
C THR A 13 -7.46 2.13 -7.67
N PHE A 14 -6.90 1.16 -6.95
CA PHE A 14 -5.54 0.68 -7.20
C PHE A 14 -5.37 0.11 -8.62
N ASP A 15 -6.28 -0.76 -9.05
CA ASP A 15 -6.28 -1.35 -10.40
C ASP A 15 -6.31 -0.27 -11.49
N ARG A 16 -7.21 0.70 -11.36
CA ARG A 16 -7.34 1.80 -12.31
C ARG A 16 -6.05 2.61 -12.40
N MET A 17 -5.47 3.02 -11.26
CA MET A 17 -4.24 3.82 -11.24
C MET A 17 -3.07 3.11 -11.92
N ILE A 18 -2.88 1.82 -11.64
CA ILE A 18 -1.84 1.01 -12.31
C ILE A 18 -2.15 0.86 -13.80
N SER A 19 -3.40 0.54 -14.15
CA SER A 19 -3.83 0.33 -15.54
C SER A 19 -3.60 1.57 -16.42
N GLU A 20 -3.95 2.75 -15.92
CA GLU A 20 -3.73 4.04 -16.61
C GLU A 20 -2.23 4.32 -16.86
N LYS A 21 -1.35 3.84 -15.97
CA LYS A 21 0.10 4.03 -16.08
C LYS A 21 0.85 2.86 -16.71
N LEU A 22 0.16 1.78 -17.06
CA LEU A 22 0.77 0.53 -17.53
C LEU A 22 1.72 0.74 -18.70
N ARG A 23 1.32 1.55 -19.69
CA ARG A 23 2.14 1.86 -20.85
C ARG A 23 3.45 2.55 -20.45
N LEU A 24 3.38 3.51 -19.53
CA LEU A 24 4.55 4.27 -19.07
C LEU A 24 5.51 3.37 -18.30
N ILE A 25 4.98 2.56 -17.36
CA ILE A 25 5.74 1.57 -16.59
C ILE A 25 6.47 0.61 -17.54
N ARG A 26 5.75 0.08 -18.54
CA ARG A 26 6.31 -0.84 -19.53
C ARG A 26 7.44 -0.18 -20.33
N THR A 27 7.25 1.06 -20.80
CA THR A 27 8.26 1.76 -21.60
C THR A 27 9.48 2.16 -20.79
N GLU A 28 9.31 2.52 -19.51
CA GLU A 28 10.41 2.78 -18.56
C GLU A 28 11.31 1.53 -18.43
N ALA A 29 10.68 0.37 -18.28
CA ALA A 29 11.37 -0.92 -18.24
C ALA A 29 11.91 -1.40 -19.60
N ARG A 30 11.71 -0.64 -20.69
CA ARG A 30 12.11 -0.98 -22.08
C ARG A 30 11.54 -2.31 -22.57
N LEU A 31 10.34 -2.66 -22.13
CA LEU A 31 9.67 -3.90 -22.51
C LEU A 31 8.75 -3.71 -23.72
N THR A 32 8.72 -4.69 -24.60
CA THR A 32 7.68 -4.80 -25.64
C THR A 32 6.34 -5.19 -25.03
N GLN A 33 5.25 -4.99 -25.76
CA GLN A 33 3.93 -5.46 -25.34
C GLN A 33 3.87 -6.99 -25.17
N GLU A 34 4.62 -7.74 -25.98
CA GLU A 34 4.70 -9.20 -25.84
C GLU A 34 5.35 -9.57 -24.51
N GLN A 35 6.55 -9.04 -24.24
CA GLN A 35 7.30 -9.33 -23.01
C GLN A 35 6.53 -8.93 -21.75
N MET A 36 5.89 -7.76 -21.75
CA MET A 36 5.10 -7.32 -20.60
C MET A 36 3.90 -8.24 -20.36
N ALA A 37 3.20 -8.63 -21.43
CA ALA A 37 2.07 -9.53 -21.33
C ALA A 37 2.49 -10.89 -20.76
N ASP A 38 3.63 -11.43 -21.22
CA ASP A 38 4.21 -12.68 -20.69
C ASP A 38 4.57 -12.57 -19.20
N ILE A 39 5.22 -11.47 -18.80
CA ILE A 39 5.62 -11.23 -17.39
C ILE A 39 4.40 -11.20 -16.46
N ILE A 40 3.31 -10.56 -16.88
CA ILE A 40 2.12 -10.38 -16.03
C ILE A 40 1.05 -11.45 -16.25
N GLY A 41 1.33 -12.47 -17.06
CA GLY A 41 0.44 -13.60 -17.32
C GLY A 41 -0.82 -13.25 -18.10
N LEU A 42 -0.75 -12.26 -19.00
CA LEU A 42 -1.87 -11.84 -19.85
C LEU A 42 -1.57 -12.11 -21.33
N SER A 43 -2.61 -12.14 -22.17
CA SER A 43 -2.40 -12.08 -23.61
C SER A 43 -1.98 -10.67 -24.04
N LYS A 44 -1.13 -10.56 -25.07
CA LYS A 44 -0.84 -9.26 -25.70
C LYS A 44 -2.09 -8.52 -26.15
N LYS A 45 -3.11 -9.22 -26.64
CA LYS A 45 -4.39 -8.61 -27.02
C LYS A 45 -5.01 -7.91 -25.81
N THR A 46 -5.03 -8.55 -24.65
CA THR A 46 -5.52 -7.98 -23.39
C THR A 46 -4.69 -6.75 -23.01
N LEU A 47 -3.36 -6.85 -22.99
CA LEU A 47 -2.47 -5.73 -22.68
C LEU A 47 -2.75 -4.51 -23.58
N VAL A 48 -2.88 -4.73 -24.89
CA VAL A 48 -3.19 -3.67 -25.87
C VAL A 48 -4.54 -3.02 -25.60
N GLN A 49 -5.54 -3.77 -25.10
CA GLN A 49 -6.83 -3.17 -24.73
C GLN A 49 -6.71 -2.29 -23.48
N VAL A 50 -5.89 -2.71 -22.52
CA VAL A 50 -5.62 -1.93 -21.30
C VAL A 50 -4.86 -0.65 -21.63
N GLU A 51 -3.79 -0.71 -22.43
CA GLU A 51 -3.04 0.48 -22.85
C GLU A 51 -3.84 1.45 -23.74
N LYS A 52 -4.97 1.00 -24.28
CA LYS A 52 -5.95 1.83 -25.01
C LYS A 52 -7.11 2.27 -24.13
N GLU A 53 -7.00 2.07 -22.81
CA GLU A 53 -7.98 2.49 -21.80
C GLU A 53 -9.38 1.90 -21.99
N ARG A 54 -9.49 0.78 -22.72
CA ARG A 54 -10.77 0.12 -22.98
C ARG A 54 -11.16 -0.88 -21.90
N LYS A 55 -10.20 -1.30 -21.08
CA LYS A 55 -10.33 -2.23 -19.95
C LYS A 55 -9.24 -1.93 -18.92
N THR A 56 -9.41 -2.43 -17.69
CA THR A 56 -8.34 -2.45 -16.68
C THR A 56 -7.68 -3.83 -16.61
N LEU A 57 -6.59 -3.96 -15.85
CA LEU A 57 -5.91 -5.23 -15.60
C LEU A 57 -6.72 -6.16 -14.69
N GLY A 58 -7.54 -5.58 -13.82
CA GLY A 58 -8.08 -6.27 -12.66
C GLY A 58 -7.07 -6.32 -11.52
N PHE A 59 -7.58 -6.38 -10.29
CA PHE A 59 -6.78 -6.26 -9.07
C PHE A 59 -5.57 -7.20 -9.01
N THR A 60 -5.72 -8.46 -9.45
CA THR A 60 -4.64 -9.45 -9.42
C THR A 60 -3.45 -9.04 -10.29
N ALA A 61 -3.69 -8.73 -11.57
CA ALA A 61 -2.63 -8.35 -12.50
C ALA A 61 -2.08 -6.95 -12.16
N ALA A 62 -2.92 -6.02 -11.71
CA ALA A 62 -2.48 -4.73 -11.21
C ALA A 62 -1.56 -4.86 -9.98
N SER A 63 -1.87 -5.77 -9.05
CA SER A 63 -1.03 -6.03 -7.86
C SER A 63 0.33 -6.60 -8.26
N LEU A 64 0.35 -7.54 -9.22
CA LEU A 64 1.59 -8.08 -9.76
C LEU A 64 2.45 -6.98 -10.39
N VAL A 65 1.86 -6.11 -11.21
CA VAL A 65 2.55 -4.94 -11.77
C VAL A 65 3.08 -4.03 -10.67
N GLY A 66 2.25 -3.69 -9.68
CA GLY A 66 2.67 -2.87 -8.54
C GLY A 66 3.91 -3.43 -7.84
N ILE A 67 3.91 -4.74 -7.56
CA ILE A 67 5.00 -5.41 -6.84
C ILE A 67 6.28 -5.52 -7.68
N LEU A 68 6.17 -5.99 -8.93
CA LEU A 68 7.32 -6.22 -9.81
C LEU A 68 8.01 -4.90 -10.19
N PHE A 69 7.22 -3.84 -10.39
CA PHE A 69 7.70 -2.53 -10.82
C PHE A 69 7.73 -1.51 -9.67
N ARG A 70 7.71 -1.94 -8.40
CA ARG A 70 7.67 -1.03 -7.24
C ARG A 70 8.83 -0.02 -7.17
N ASN A 71 9.96 -0.32 -7.80
CA ASN A 71 11.12 0.56 -7.85
C ASN A 71 11.14 1.49 -9.07
N SER A 72 10.16 1.37 -9.97
CA SER A 72 10.05 2.27 -11.13
C SER A 72 9.65 3.67 -10.66
N GLU A 73 10.15 4.68 -11.36
CA GLU A 73 9.85 6.09 -11.03
C GLU A 73 8.36 6.36 -11.13
N ILE A 74 7.67 5.76 -12.11
CA ILE A 74 6.22 5.92 -12.27
C ILE A 74 5.45 5.33 -11.09
N VAL A 75 5.83 4.15 -10.60
CA VAL A 75 5.14 3.53 -9.45
C VAL A 75 5.46 4.27 -8.14
N GLN A 76 6.71 4.66 -7.94
CA GLN A 76 7.13 5.48 -6.80
C GLN A 76 6.46 6.86 -6.78
N ALA A 77 6.20 7.44 -7.96
CA ALA A 77 5.47 8.69 -8.10
C ALA A 77 3.94 8.55 -7.87
N MET A 78 3.41 7.33 -7.75
CA MET A 78 2.01 7.12 -7.38
C MET A 78 1.85 6.76 -5.90
N PHE A 79 2.71 5.87 -5.41
CA PHE A 79 2.49 5.19 -4.13
C PHE A 79 3.68 5.30 -3.17
N GLY A 80 4.75 5.98 -3.58
CA GLY A 80 6.03 5.93 -2.88
C GLY A 80 6.48 4.48 -2.69
N GLU A 81 6.85 4.17 -1.45
CA GLU A 81 7.32 2.83 -1.06
C GLU A 81 6.21 1.92 -0.56
N SER A 82 4.98 2.44 -0.49
CA SER A 82 3.86 1.80 0.21
C SER A 82 3.07 0.83 -0.64
N VAL A 83 3.57 0.45 -1.82
CA VAL A 83 2.79 -0.35 -2.78
C VAL A 83 2.35 -1.67 -2.17
N VAL A 84 3.23 -2.31 -1.39
CA VAL A 84 2.94 -3.61 -0.77
C VAL A 84 1.89 -3.45 0.33
N GLU A 85 2.07 -2.49 1.23
CA GLU A 85 1.13 -2.17 2.30
C GLU A 85 -0.24 -1.79 1.74
N ILE A 86 -0.26 -0.98 0.69
CA ILE A 86 -1.49 -0.56 0.01
C ILE A 86 -2.22 -1.79 -0.56
N ILE A 87 -1.53 -2.68 -1.28
CA ILE A 87 -2.11 -3.91 -1.83
C ILE A 87 -2.69 -4.77 -0.71
N GLU A 88 -1.94 -4.98 0.38
CA GLU A 88 -2.40 -5.76 1.54
C GLU A 88 -3.66 -5.14 2.16
N LEU A 89 -3.65 -3.82 2.41
CA LEU A 89 -4.77 -3.11 3.01
C LEU A 89 -6.04 -3.20 2.16
N VAL A 90 -5.94 -2.98 0.85
CA VAL A 90 -7.12 -3.06 -0.02
C VAL A 90 -7.56 -4.50 -0.29
N ALA A 91 -6.65 -5.48 -0.25
CA ALA A 91 -6.98 -6.89 -0.42
C ALA A 91 -7.82 -7.42 0.74
N PHE A 92 -7.52 -6.99 1.97
CA PHE A 92 -8.22 -7.42 3.19
C PHE A 92 -9.33 -6.47 3.65
N GLN A 93 -9.61 -5.40 2.90
CA GLN A 93 -10.69 -4.48 3.21
C GLN A 93 -12.05 -5.20 3.14
N GLY A 94 -12.84 -5.11 4.22
CA GLY A 94 -14.18 -5.71 4.30
C GLY A 94 -14.19 -7.22 4.58
N ILE A 95 -13.04 -7.84 4.83
CA ILE A 95 -12.97 -9.18 5.42
C ILE A 95 -13.10 -8.98 6.94
N GLU A 96 -14.33 -9.15 7.46
CA GLU A 96 -14.61 -9.06 8.89
C GLU A 96 -13.72 -10.05 9.65
N GLN A 97 -12.91 -9.51 10.57
CA GLN A 97 -12.14 -10.33 11.49
C GLN A 97 -13.10 -10.77 12.61
N GLU A 98 -13.70 -11.94 12.47
CA GLU A 98 -14.34 -12.63 13.59
C GLU A 98 -13.28 -12.80 14.71
N PRO A 99 -13.50 -12.26 15.92
CA PRO A 99 -12.47 -12.19 16.99
C PRO A 99 -11.94 -13.54 17.46
N SER A 100 -12.59 -14.65 17.09
CA SER A 100 -12.30 -16.00 17.56
C SER A 100 -11.40 -16.83 16.64
N ASP A 101 -11.11 -16.35 15.43
CA ASP A 101 -10.32 -17.10 14.46
C ASP A 101 -8.82 -16.82 14.61
N ALA A 102 -8.15 -17.66 15.41
CA ALA A 102 -6.68 -17.80 15.43
C ALA A 102 -6.06 -18.00 14.01
N LYS A 103 -6.90 -18.30 13.00
CA LYS A 103 -6.54 -18.45 11.58
C LYS A 103 -6.04 -17.19 10.89
N LEU A 104 -6.37 -15.99 11.37
CA LEU A 104 -5.95 -14.72 10.74
C LEU A 104 -4.84 -13.99 11.51
N GLU A 105 -4.29 -14.61 12.56
CA GLU A 105 -3.18 -14.03 13.32
C GLU A 105 -1.98 -13.67 12.44
N TRP A 106 -1.66 -14.48 11.42
CA TRP A 106 -0.53 -14.18 10.53
C TRP A 106 -0.77 -12.93 9.67
N ILE A 107 -2.03 -12.64 9.32
CA ILE A 107 -2.41 -11.43 8.56
C ILE A 107 -2.29 -10.21 9.47
N GLN A 108 -2.76 -10.31 10.71
CA GLN A 108 -2.58 -9.23 11.70
C GLN A 108 -1.10 -9.06 12.08
N ARG A 109 -0.32 -10.15 12.12
CA ARG A 109 1.15 -10.09 12.26
C ARG A 109 1.82 -9.48 11.04
N ALA A 110 1.33 -9.68 9.82
CA ALA A 110 1.88 -9.03 8.62
C ALA A 110 1.82 -7.49 8.75
N LYS A 111 0.72 -6.95 9.31
CA LYS A 111 0.61 -5.53 9.69
C LYS A 111 1.66 -5.05 10.68
N THR A 112 2.19 -5.95 11.49
CA THR A 112 3.08 -5.69 12.63
C THR A 112 4.55 -6.09 12.36
N LYS A 113 4.81 -6.82 11.27
CA LYS A 113 6.12 -7.43 10.96
C LYS A 113 6.83 -6.78 9.78
N ALA A 114 6.33 -5.64 9.29
CA ALA A 114 6.96 -4.85 8.25
C ALA A 114 8.19 -4.09 8.76
N ARG A 115 9.13 -4.77 9.43
CA ARG A 115 10.39 -4.21 9.94
C ARG A 115 11.41 -4.04 8.82
N TYR A 116 11.09 -3.25 7.80
CA TYR A 116 12.07 -2.79 6.84
C TYR A 116 12.26 -1.28 6.98
N LYS A 117 13.48 -0.86 6.67
CA LYS A 117 13.82 0.56 6.61
C LYS A 117 13.11 1.17 5.41
N THR A 118 12.24 2.12 5.67
CA THR A 118 11.68 2.99 4.62
C THR A 118 12.75 4.01 4.22
N MET A 119 12.78 4.50 2.98
CA MET A 119 13.74 5.53 2.57
C MET A 119 13.36 6.94 3.07
N GLY A 120 12.48 7.06 4.07
CA GLY A 120 12.21 8.31 4.78
C GLY A 120 11.66 9.45 3.91
N LYS A 121 11.18 9.16 2.69
CA LYS A 121 10.70 10.19 1.76
C LYS A 121 9.37 10.78 2.26
N ARG A 122 9.46 11.89 3.00
CA ARG A 122 8.35 12.69 3.55
C ARG A 122 7.26 13.11 2.54
N VAL A 123 7.51 13.02 1.24
CA VAL A 123 6.60 13.53 0.20
C VAL A 123 5.23 12.85 0.22
N TRP A 124 5.15 11.57 0.58
CA TRP A 124 3.90 10.80 0.60
C TRP A 124 3.24 10.71 1.97
N TRP A 125 3.83 11.33 2.98
CA TRP A 125 3.48 11.12 4.37
C TRP A 125 3.25 12.43 5.09
N LYS A 126 2.13 12.50 5.79
CA LYS A 126 1.80 13.60 6.69
C LYS A 126 1.94 13.12 8.12
N ASP A 127 2.68 13.84 8.95
CA ASP A 127 2.80 13.55 10.37
C ASP A 127 1.45 13.83 11.06
N GLU A 128 0.82 12.79 11.60
CA GLU A 128 -0.41 12.91 12.40
C GLU A 128 -0.08 13.03 13.89
N LYS A 129 1.00 12.38 14.34
CA LYS A 129 1.52 12.53 15.70
C LYS A 129 3.02 12.26 15.74
N VAL A 130 3.73 13.06 16.53
CA VAL A 130 5.16 12.88 16.80
C VAL A 130 5.33 12.56 18.29
N GLY A 131 5.88 11.39 18.59
CA GLY A 131 6.23 10.95 19.94
C GLY A 131 7.70 11.19 20.23
N GLU A 132 8.25 10.53 21.25
CA GLU A 132 9.68 10.59 21.53
C GLU A 132 10.45 9.67 20.59
N THR A 133 10.00 8.42 20.46
CA THR A 133 10.68 7.38 19.67
C THR A 133 10.02 7.15 18.31
N TYR A 134 8.70 7.30 18.24
CA TYR A 134 7.88 6.93 17.09
C TYR A 134 7.17 8.14 16.46
N LEU A 135 6.82 7.99 15.18
CA LEU A 135 5.97 8.90 14.43
C LEU A 135 4.77 8.13 13.88
N LEU A 136 3.56 8.65 14.11
CA LEU A 136 2.35 8.23 13.42
C LEU A 136 2.16 9.12 12.19
N GLN A 137 2.10 8.53 11.01
CA GLN A 137 1.96 9.23 9.75
C GLN A 137 0.76 8.71 8.95
N SER A 138 0.09 9.57 8.20
CA SER A 138 -0.93 9.20 7.22
C SER A 138 -0.38 9.33 5.81
N HIS A 139 -0.67 8.34 4.97
CA HIS A 139 -0.31 8.37 3.56
C HIS A 139 -1.23 9.33 2.82
N ILE A 140 -0.67 10.30 2.12
CA ILE A 140 -1.43 11.42 1.54
C ILE A 140 -2.48 10.93 0.52
N LEU A 141 -2.14 9.93 -0.30
CA LEU A 141 -3.05 9.44 -1.34
C LEU A 141 -4.13 8.50 -0.80
N THR A 142 -3.75 7.60 0.10
CA THR A 142 -4.59 6.44 0.46
C THR A 142 -5.20 6.57 1.84
N GLY A 143 -4.73 7.53 2.64
CA GLY A 143 -5.18 7.78 4.01
C GLY A 143 -4.69 6.76 5.04
N HIS A 144 -4.09 5.64 4.62
CA HIS A 144 -3.62 4.63 5.55
C HIS A 144 -2.54 5.18 6.47
N LEU A 145 -2.50 4.64 7.68
CA LEU A 145 -1.65 5.08 8.74
C LEU A 145 -0.47 4.14 8.88
N ARG A 146 0.68 4.69 9.22
CA ARG A 146 1.86 3.93 9.61
C ARG A 146 2.48 4.49 10.88
N ILE A 147 3.14 3.62 11.63
CA ILE A 147 4.00 3.97 12.76
C ILE A 147 5.43 3.60 12.41
N ILE A 148 6.31 4.59 12.37
CA ILE A 148 7.75 4.40 12.15
C ILE A 148 8.56 4.89 13.35
N ASP A 149 9.76 4.38 13.54
CA ASP A 149 10.71 4.94 14.52
C ASP A 149 11.63 6.01 13.89
N ARG A 150 12.54 6.57 14.70
CA ARG A 150 13.53 7.56 14.24
C ARG A 150 14.53 7.05 13.19
N ALA A 151 14.66 5.73 13.04
CA ALA A 151 15.49 5.10 12.02
C ALA A 151 14.71 4.78 10.73
N ASP A 152 13.49 5.31 10.61
CA ASP A 152 12.55 5.09 9.51
C ASP A 152 12.12 3.62 9.36
N VAL A 153 12.22 2.81 10.41
CA VAL A 153 11.74 1.42 10.42
C VAL A 153 10.25 1.42 10.67
N LEU A 154 9.49 0.69 9.82
CA LEU A 154 8.05 0.51 9.98
C LEU A 154 7.74 -0.53 11.08
N HIS A 155 6.89 -0.15 12.03
CA HIS A 155 6.47 -0.99 13.17
C HIS A 155 5.01 -1.42 13.08
N TYR A 156 4.18 -0.62 12.41
CA TYR A 156 2.74 -0.89 12.32
C TYR A 156 2.09 -0.11 11.18
N TYR A 157 1.03 -0.64 10.56
CA TYR A 157 0.16 0.11 9.66
C TYR A 157 -1.31 -0.33 9.78
N SER A 158 -2.26 0.59 9.56
CA SER A 158 -3.71 0.33 9.60
C SER A 158 -4.51 1.35 8.79
N MET A 159 -5.76 1.02 8.46
CA MET A 159 -6.75 1.96 7.91
C MET A 159 -7.61 2.61 9.01
N ASN A 160 -7.50 2.16 10.27
CA ASN A 160 -8.26 2.66 11.40
C ASN A 160 -7.40 3.58 12.27
N LEU A 161 -7.83 4.85 12.41
CA LEU A 161 -7.11 5.86 13.17
C LEU A 161 -7.06 5.58 14.67
N ASP A 162 -8.14 5.06 15.24
CA ASP A 162 -8.21 4.80 16.68
C ASP A 162 -7.39 3.57 17.05
N GLU A 163 -7.41 2.53 16.21
CA GLU A 163 -6.51 1.36 16.34
C GLU A 163 -5.04 1.79 16.28
N ALA A 164 -4.67 2.59 15.26
CA ALA A 164 -3.30 3.06 15.08
C ALA A 164 -2.85 3.99 16.23
N LYS A 165 -3.72 4.88 16.72
CA LYS A 165 -3.41 5.73 17.88
C LYS A 165 -3.20 4.90 19.14
N THR A 166 -4.05 3.91 19.38
CA THR A 166 -3.89 2.98 20.51
C THR A 166 -2.54 2.29 20.43
N LYS A 167 -2.20 1.75 19.25
CA LYS A 167 -0.92 1.06 19.04
C LYS A 167 0.29 1.98 19.21
N PHE A 168 0.17 3.24 18.79
CA PHE A 168 1.20 4.26 18.96
C PHE A 168 1.53 4.51 20.43
N TYR A 169 0.52 4.67 21.29
CA TYR A 169 0.76 4.88 22.73
C TYR A 169 1.33 3.63 23.42
N GLU A 170 0.89 2.43 23.03
CA GLU A 170 1.48 1.18 23.53
C GLU A 170 2.99 1.12 23.26
N LEU A 171 3.41 1.46 22.03
CA LEU A 171 4.81 1.44 21.63
C LEU A 171 5.64 2.47 22.41
N GLU A 172 5.18 3.73 22.50
CA GLU A 172 5.86 4.77 23.30
C GLU A 172 6.01 4.37 24.78
N SER A 173 4.95 3.81 25.38
CA SER A 173 4.97 3.43 26.80
C SER A 173 5.89 2.24 27.12
N THR A 174 6.19 1.41 26.13
CA THR A 174 7.08 0.25 26.28
C THR A 174 8.54 0.70 26.26
N THR A 175 8.88 1.69 25.44
CA THR A 175 10.24 2.22 25.30
C THR A 175 10.68 3.08 26.47
N SER A 176 9.77 3.83 27.13
CA SER A 176 10.13 4.66 28.29
C SER A 176 10.49 3.87 29.57
N LYS A 177 10.44 2.53 29.55
CA LYS A 177 10.77 1.66 30.69
C LYS A 177 12.15 0.99 30.58
N GLU A 178 12.87 1.20 29.48
CA GLU A 178 14.26 0.78 29.26
C GLU A 178 15.23 1.95 29.44
#